data_AF-A0A3D1V075-F1
#
_entry.id   AF-A0A3D1V075-F1
#
_cell.length_a   1.000
_cell.length_b   1.000
_cell.length_c   1.000
_cell.angle_alpha   90.00
_cell.angle_beta   90.00
_cell.angle_gamma   90.00
#
_symmetry.space_group_name_H-M   'P 1'
#
loop_
_entity.id
_entity.type
_entity.pdbx_description
1 polymer ?
#
loop_
_entity_poly.entity_id
_entity_poly.type
_entity_poly.pdbx_seq_one_letter_code
_entity_poly.pdbx_strand_id
1 'polypeptide(L)'
;MAAQLGVSGEVQSSGNGAFHVSGSGKSLSVRSRVIQYSDSSTASAALANDATLIAAAESWLSSSGLVSSGVGGGHIIGRNDGSDLAVVLVQPSNPAPLLAASPSAAITVTGNGVVREANIQWPADYIASEYGMRSLSEVWNQVLAGHGAIEADMSGVPGSGAVTATFTVESVGIAYSVGAGNNGEFLMPIMVFNGTAVSDDGTAFPMWVYISAVQGETATAG
;
A
#
# COMPACT_ATOMS: atom_id res chain seq x y z
N MET A 1 -4.76 -22.76 -4.75
CA MET A 1 -4.95 -21.39 -5.27
C MET A 1 -6.23 -21.26 -6.12
N ALA A 2 -6.22 -21.56 -7.43
CA ALA A 2 -7.43 -21.34 -8.28
C ALA A 2 -8.70 -22.05 -7.78
N ALA A 3 -8.59 -23.31 -7.34
CA ALA A 3 -9.71 -24.06 -6.77
C ALA A 3 -10.25 -23.47 -5.46
N GLN A 4 -9.41 -22.83 -4.63
CA GLN A 4 -9.84 -22.15 -3.39
C GLN A 4 -10.69 -20.91 -3.70
N LEU A 5 -10.46 -20.29 -4.86
CA LEU A 5 -11.25 -19.16 -5.37
C LEU A 5 -12.50 -19.60 -6.14
N GLY A 6 -12.75 -20.91 -6.23
CA GLY A 6 -13.83 -21.48 -7.04
C GLY A 6 -13.62 -21.30 -8.55
N VAL A 7 -12.40 -21.02 -9.01
CA VAL A 7 -12.08 -20.97 -10.44
C VAL A 7 -11.85 -22.40 -10.93
N SER A 8 -12.86 -22.96 -11.57
CA SER A 8 -12.82 -24.28 -12.19
C SER A 8 -12.37 -24.15 -13.64
N GLY A 9 -11.27 -24.79 -14.03
CA GLY A 9 -10.82 -24.77 -15.42
C GLY A 9 -9.44 -25.42 -15.59
N GLU A 10 -9.05 -25.63 -16.84
CA GLU A 10 -7.70 -26.06 -17.17
C GLU A 10 -6.74 -24.86 -17.12
N VAL A 11 -5.56 -25.06 -16.55
CA VAL A 11 -4.52 -24.02 -16.50
C VAL A 11 -3.87 -23.92 -17.87
N GLN A 12 -3.94 -22.73 -18.46
CA GLN A 12 -3.31 -22.39 -19.73
C GLN A 12 -2.02 -21.61 -19.47
N SER A 13 -0.93 -22.03 -20.09
CA SER A 13 0.33 -21.27 -20.12
C SER A 13 0.41 -20.47 -21.42
N SER A 14 0.66 -19.17 -21.32
CA SER A 14 0.85 -18.28 -22.48
C SER A 14 2.33 -18.09 -22.86
N GLY A 15 3.25 -18.82 -22.22
CA GLY A 15 4.69 -18.57 -22.30
C GLY A 15 5.14 -17.43 -21.36
N ASN A 16 6.46 -17.26 -21.20
CA ASN A 16 7.08 -16.20 -20.38
C ASN A 16 6.59 -16.12 -18.91
N GLY A 17 6.28 -17.27 -18.29
CA GLY A 17 5.81 -17.34 -16.91
C GLY A 17 4.39 -16.79 -16.70
N ALA A 18 3.61 -16.62 -17.77
CA ALA A 18 2.21 -16.23 -17.70
C ALA A 18 1.27 -17.44 -17.66
N PHE A 19 0.42 -17.48 -16.65
CA PHE A 19 -0.59 -18.53 -16.45
C PHE A 19 -1.99 -17.91 -16.37
N HIS A 20 -2.98 -18.61 -16.90
CA HIS A 20 -4.37 -18.22 -16.82
C HIS A 20 -5.26 -19.44 -16.61
N VAL A 21 -6.33 -19.27 -15.85
CA VAL A 21 -7.41 -20.25 -15.70
C VAL A 21 -8.73 -19.51 -15.63
N SER A 22 -9.73 -20.04 -16.33
CA SER A 22 -11.07 -19.45 -16.37
C SER A 22 -12.14 -20.53 -16.37
N GLY A 23 -13.26 -20.26 -15.70
CA GLY A 23 -14.48 -21.03 -15.80
C GLY A 23 -15.49 -20.66 -14.72
N SER A 24 -16.74 -21.07 -14.92
CA SER A 24 -17.87 -20.73 -14.02
C SER A 24 -18.04 -19.22 -13.78
N GLY A 25 -17.77 -18.38 -14.79
CA GLY A 25 -17.85 -16.91 -14.67
C GLY A 25 -16.67 -16.26 -13.93
N LYS A 26 -15.64 -17.04 -13.58
CA LYS A 26 -14.46 -16.56 -12.86
C LYS A 26 -13.20 -16.73 -13.68
N SER A 27 -12.20 -15.90 -13.38
CA SER A 27 -10.89 -16.02 -13.99
C SER A 27 -9.79 -15.63 -13.02
N LEU A 28 -8.64 -16.27 -13.17
CA LEU A 28 -7.41 -15.96 -12.46
C LEU A 28 -6.29 -15.94 -13.49
N SER A 29 -5.49 -14.88 -13.51
CA SER A 29 -4.25 -14.81 -14.28
C SER A 29 -3.09 -14.39 -13.41
N VAL A 30 -1.92 -14.93 -13.72
CA VAL A 30 -0.65 -14.60 -13.08
C VAL A 30 0.32 -14.25 -14.19
N ARG A 31 0.89 -13.05 -14.15
CA ARG A 31 1.89 -12.59 -15.12
C ARG A 31 2.98 -11.82 -14.40
N SER A 32 4.22 -12.31 -14.50
CA SER A 32 5.36 -11.74 -13.77
C SER A 32 5.06 -11.69 -12.26
N ARG A 33 4.89 -10.50 -11.67
CA ARG A 33 4.57 -10.26 -10.25
C ARG A 33 3.13 -9.77 -10.01
N VAL A 34 2.27 -9.86 -11.02
CA VAL A 34 0.88 -9.40 -10.94
C VAL A 34 -0.07 -10.59 -10.98
N ILE A 35 -0.99 -10.64 -10.02
CA ILE A 35 -2.11 -11.59 -10.00
C ILE A 35 -3.39 -10.79 -10.25
N GLN A 36 -4.18 -11.25 -11.22
CA GLN A 36 -5.49 -10.67 -11.52
C GLN A 36 -6.57 -11.73 -11.33
N TYR A 37 -7.56 -11.41 -10.50
CA TYR A 37 -8.76 -12.21 -10.29
C TYR A 37 -9.99 -11.43 -10.78
N SER A 38 -10.96 -12.14 -11.36
CA SER A 38 -12.26 -11.58 -11.74
C SER A 38 -13.38 -12.59 -11.50
N ASP A 39 -14.53 -12.12 -11.04
CA ASP A 39 -15.77 -12.87 -10.84
C ASP A 39 -16.96 -12.09 -11.40
N SER A 40 -17.42 -12.48 -12.59
CA SER A 40 -18.54 -11.84 -13.27
C SER A 40 -19.91 -12.33 -12.79
N SER A 41 -19.95 -13.26 -11.83
CA SER A 41 -21.19 -13.85 -11.31
C SER A 41 -21.74 -13.12 -10.08
N THR A 42 -21.06 -12.07 -9.63
CA THR A 42 -21.38 -11.33 -8.41
C THR A 42 -22.63 -10.46 -8.58
N ALA A 43 -23.60 -10.63 -7.68
CA ALA A 43 -24.82 -9.83 -7.67
C ALA A 43 -24.56 -8.42 -7.09
N SER A 44 -25.13 -7.41 -7.74
CA SER A 44 -25.09 -6.02 -7.28
C SER A 44 -26.01 -5.81 -6.06
N ALA A 45 -25.56 -5.03 -5.10
CA ALA A 45 -26.32 -4.60 -3.93
C ALA A 45 -25.78 -3.26 -3.44
N ALA A 46 -26.62 -2.41 -2.85
CA ALA A 46 -26.21 -1.10 -2.34
C ALA A 46 -24.95 -1.19 -1.46
N LEU A 47 -24.02 -0.27 -1.66
CA LEU A 47 -22.73 -0.28 -0.94
C LEU A 47 -22.91 -0.19 0.58
N ALA A 48 -22.26 -1.10 1.29
CA ALA A 48 -22.11 -1.03 2.74
C ALA A 48 -21.20 0.15 3.17
N ASN A 49 -21.07 0.31 4.49
CA ASN A 49 -20.10 1.24 5.08
C ASN A 49 -18.65 0.79 4.81
N ASP A 50 -17.71 1.75 4.86
CA ASP A 50 -16.29 1.50 4.56
C ASP A 50 -15.70 0.38 5.41
N ALA A 51 -15.97 0.36 6.71
CA ALA A 51 -15.44 -0.67 7.62
C ALA A 51 -15.84 -2.09 7.19
N THR A 52 -17.08 -2.27 6.72
CA THR A 52 -17.58 -3.56 6.25
C THR A 52 -16.92 -3.97 4.94
N LEU A 53 -16.76 -3.03 4.01
CA LEU A 53 -16.13 -3.26 2.71
C LEU A 53 -14.64 -3.58 2.85
N ILE A 54 -13.94 -2.84 3.72
CA ILE A 54 -12.52 -3.08 4.05
C ILE A 54 -12.35 -4.47 4.67
N ALA A 55 -13.14 -4.80 5.70
CA ALA A 55 -13.05 -6.10 6.36
C ALA A 55 -13.33 -7.27 5.40
N ALA A 56 -14.26 -7.09 4.45
CA ALA A 56 -14.54 -8.10 3.43
C ALA A 56 -13.35 -8.32 2.48
N ALA A 57 -12.71 -7.25 2.03
CA ALA A 57 -11.53 -7.32 1.17
C ALA A 57 -10.33 -7.98 1.90
N GLU A 58 -10.06 -7.58 3.15
CA GLU A 58 -9.00 -8.16 3.98
C GLU A 58 -9.23 -9.65 4.25
N SER A 59 -10.46 -10.02 4.61
CA SER A 59 -10.84 -11.41 4.88
C SER A 59 -10.72 -12.29 3.63
N TRP A 60 -11.17 -11.79 2.48
CA TRP A 60 -11.02 -12.49 1.21
C TRP A 60 -9.54 -12.67 0.86
N LEU A 61 -8.72 -11.62 0.94
CA LEU A 61 -7.31 -11.70 0.58
C LEU A 61 -6.57 -12.70 1.48
N SER A 62 -6.82 -12.65 2.79
CA SER A 62 -6.22 -13.57 3.78
C SER A 62 -6.59 -15.03 3.52
N SER A 63 -7.85 -15.31 3.16
CA SER A 63 -8.32 -16.68 2.89
C SER A 63 -8.05 -17.18 1.47
N SER A 64 -7.74 -16.28 0.52
CA SER A 64 -7.52 -16.60 -0.89
C SER A 64 -6.30 -17.49 -1.16
N GLY A 65 -5.31 -17.43 -0.27
CA GLY A 65 -3.99 -18.04 -0.48
C GLY A 65 -3.18 -17.38 -1.62
N LEU A 66 -3.57 -16.19 -2.10
CA LEU A 66 -2.87 -15.45 -3.15
C LEU A 66 -1.64 -14.68 -2.65
N VAL A 67 -1.58 -14.41 -1.34
CA VAL A 67 -0.47 -13.72 -0.69
C VAL A 67 0.13 -14.61 0.40
N SER A 68 1.45 -14.55 0.57
CA SER A 68 2.19 -15.36 1.54
C SER A 68 2.53 -14.62 2.84
N SER A 69 2.64 -13.29 2.78
CA SER A 69 2.84 -12.45 3.96
C SER A 69 1.50 -12.07 4.61
N GLY A 70 1.55 -11.70 5.90
CA GLY A 70 0.36 -11.24 6.62
C GLY A 70 -0.33 -10.05 5.92
N VAL A 71 -1.66 -10.08 5.96
CA VAL A 71 -2.52 -8.99 5.46
C VAL A 71 -2.60 -7.90 6.52
N GLY A 72 -2.26 -6.66 6.13
CA GLY A 72 -2.36 -5.46 6.97
C GLY A 72 -3.70 -4.76 6.80
N GLY A 73 -3.78 -3.52 7.30
CA GLY A 73 -4.97 -2.70 7.19
C GLY A 73 -5.21 -2.21 5.77
N GLY A 74 -6.48 -2.19 5.36
CA GLY A 74 -6.93 -1.60 4.10
C GLY A 74 -7.60 -0.24 4.27
N HIS A 75 -7.76 0.47 3.15
CA HIS A 75 -8.57 1.68 3.07
C HIS A 75 -9.25 1.81 1.69
N ILE A 76 -10.33 2.57 1.64
CA ILE A 76 -11.08 2.80 0.39
C ILE A 76 -10.35 3.84 -0.46
N ILE A 77 -10.04 3.47 -1.70
CA ILE A 77 -9.43 4.36 -2.70
C ILE A 77 -10.40 4.78 -3.82
N GLY A 78 -11.61 4.20 -3.83
CA GLY A 78 -12.65 4.59 -4.76
C GLY A 78 -14.01 4.00 -4.40
N ARG A 79 -15.07 4.77 -4.64
CA ARG A 79 -16.47 4.34 -4.54
C ARG A 79 -17.22 4.73 -5.80
N ASN A 80 -18.07 3.84 -6.28
CA ASN A 80 -19.01 4.09 -7.35
C ASN A 80 -20.37 3.54 -6.92
N ASP A 81 -21.16 4.39 -6.26
CA ASP A 81 -22.51 4.04 -5.79
C ASP A 81 -23.45 3.73 -6.98
N GLY A 82 -23.20 4.31 -8.16
CA GLY A 82 -24.01 4.04 -9.37
C GLY A 82 -23.83 2.63 -9.94
N SER A 83 -22.71 1.97 -9.63
CA SER A 83 -22.45 0.58 -10.00
C SER A 83 -22.38 -0.36 -8.79
N ASP A 84 -22.67 0.12 -7.59
CA ASP A 84 -22.52 -0.62 -6.33
C ASP A 84 -21.11 -1.24 -6.11
N LEU A 85 -20.05 -0.53 -6.51
CA LEU A 85 -18.67 -1.01 -6.39
C LEU A 85 -17.82 -0.08 -5.53
N ALA A 86 -16.96 -0.67 -4.71
CA ALA A 86 -15.89 0.05 -4.03
C ALA A 86 -14.55 -0.64 -4.28
N VAL A 87 -13.48 0.14 -4.30
CA VAL A 87 -12.10 -0.34 -4.44
C VAL A 87 -11.39 -0.12 -3.12
N VAL A 88 -10.97 -1.22 -2.50
CA VAL A 88 -10.17 -1.26 -1.28
C VAL A 88 -8.71 -1.50 -1.66
N LEU A 89 -7.80 -0.65 -1.21
CA LEU A 89 -6.37 -0.90 -1.25
C LEU A 89 -5.95 -1.58 0.05
N VAL A 90 -5.32 -2.75 -0.03
CA VAL A 90 -4.81 -3.52 1.10
C VAL A 90 -3.30 -3.68 0.97
N GLN A 91 -2.56 -3.48 2.05
CA GLN A 91 -1.10 -3.60 2.10
C GLN A 91 -0.67 -4.67 3.11
N PRO A 92 0.60 -5.15 3.07
CA PRO A 92 1.11 -6.07 4.08
C PRO A 92 1.05 -5.52 5.50
N SER A 93 0.88 -6.41 6.47
CA SER A 93 1.02 -6.06 7.88
C SER A 93 2.48 -5.86 8.30
N ASN A 94 3.41 -6.40 7.52
CA ASN A 94 4.84 -6.23 7.70
C ASN A 94 5.56 -6.36 6.34
N PRO A 95 6.40 -5.38 5.95
CA PRO A 95 6.68 -4.12 6.63
C PRO A 95 5.49 -3.13 6.59
N ALA A 96 5.33 -2.34 7.66
CA ALA A 96 4.30 -1.31 7.79
C ALA A 96 4.81 -0.11 8.63
N PRO A 97 4.33 1.12 8.37
CA PRO A 97 3.48 1.52 7.24
C PRO A 97 4.27 1.59 5.91
N LEU A 98 3.56 1.36 4.80
CA LEU A 98 4.11 1.51 3.45
C LEU A 98 3.68 2.84 2.83
N LEU A 99 4.67 3.65 2.44
CA LEU A 99 4.46 4.86 1.64
C LEU A 99 4.32 4.55 0.14
N ALA A 100 4.80 3.37 -0.27
CA ALA A 100 4.77 2.96 -1.66
C ALA A 100 3.43 2.35 -2.07
N ALA A 101 3.12 2.48 -3.37
CA ALA A 101 1.95 1.84 -3.98
C ALA A 101 2.08 0.31 -4.04
N SER A 102 3.29 -0.24 -3.96
CA SER A 102 3.56 -1.68 -3.92
C SER A 102 4.52 -2.02 -2.77
N PRO A 103 4.40 -3.22 -2.15
CA PRO A 103 3.39 -4.25 -2.40
C PRO A 103 1.98 -3.87 -1.94
N SER A 104 0.97 -4.21 -2.74
CA SER A 104 -0.44 -3.98 -2.41
C SER A 104 -1.40 -4.87 -3.20
N ALA A 105 -2.66 -4.87 -2.79
CA ALA A 105 -3.78 -5.46 -3.49
C ALA A 105 -4.91 -4.42 -3.63
N ALA A 106 -5.27 -4.08 -4.86
CA ALA A 106 -6.48 -3.31 -5.15
C ALA A 106 -7.64 -4.29 -5.38
N ILE A 107 -8.60 -4.31 -4.47
CA ILE A 107 -9.70 -5.27 -4.43
C ILE A 107 -11.01 -4.52 -4.66
N THR A 108 -11.70 -4.84 -5.74
CA THR A 108 -13.04 -4.35 -6.03
C THR A 108 -14.07 -5.25 -5.36
N VAL A 109 -14.83 -4.68 -4.43
CA VAL A 109 -15.92 -5.32 -3.70
C VAL A 109 -17.26 -4.76 -4.12
N THR A 110 -18.26 -5.63 -4.19
CA THR A 110 -19.68 -5.26 -4.32
C THR A 110 -20.25 -4.82 -2.96
N GLY A 111 -21.45 -4.24 -2.95
CA GLY A 111 -22.04 -3.74 -1.70
C GLY A 111 -22.40 -4.79 -0.66
N ASN A 112 -22.52 -6.06 -1.04
CA ASN A 112 -22.64 -7.20 -0.12
C ASN A 112 -21.26 -7.77 0.32
N GLY A 113 -20.15 -7.09 0.02
CA GLY A 113 -18.80 -7.49 0.41
C GLY A 113 -18.22 -8.66 -0.40
N VAL A 114 -18.78 -8.97 -1.57
CA VAL A 114 -18.23 -10.02 -2.44
C VAL A 114 -17.14 -9.43 -3.32
N VAL A 115 -15.99 -10.11 -3.42
CA VAL A 115 -14.90 -9.68 -4.30
C VAL A 115 -15.26 -9.99 -5.75
N ARG A 116 -15.34 -8.92 -6.55
CA ARG A 116 -15.59 -8.99 -7.99
C ARG A 116 -14.29 -9.00 -8.77
N GLU A 117 -13.34 -8.15 -8.41
CA GLU A 117 -12.04 -8.06 -9.10
C GLU A 117 -10.94 -7.86 -8.06
N ALA A 118 -9.76 -8.42 -8.31
CA ALA A 118 -8.58 -8.10 -7.52
C ALA A 118 -7.37 -7.98 -8.43
N ASN A 119 -6.61 -6.90 -8.27
CA ASN A 119 -5.31 -6.70 -8.89
C ASN A 119 -4.26 -6.64 -7.78
N ILE A 120 -3.41 -7.66 -7.72
CA ILE A 120 -2.48 -7.88 -6.63
C ILE A 120 -1.06 -7.73 -7.18
N GLN A 121 -0.35 -6.74 -6.67
CA GLN A 121 1.07 -6.51 -6.88
C GLN A 121 1.79 -6.75 -5.56
N TRP A 122 1.89 -8.02 -5.21
CA TRP A 122 2.39 -8.43 -3.90
C TRP A 122 3.40 -9.55 -4.10
N PRO A 123 4.66 -9.20 -4.39
CA PRO A 123 5.69 -10.18 -4.71
C PRO A 123 5.88 -11.15 -3.54
N ALA A 124 5.75 -12.45 -3.83
CA ALA A 124 5.95 -13.51 -2.84
C ALA A 124 7.43 -13.72 -2.47
N ASP A 125 8.33 -13.07 -3.19
CA ASP A 125 9.79 -13.17 -3.13
C ASP A 125 10.47 -12.00 -2.42
N TYR A 126 9.73 -11.17 -1.67
CA TYR A 126 10.38 -10.21 -0.79
C TYR A 126 11.16 -10.94 0.31
N ILE A 127 12.49 -10.85 0.23
CA ILE A 127 13.41 -11.41 1.22
C ILE A 127 13.73 -10.33 2.24
N ALA A 128 13.62 -10.67 3.52
CA ALA A 128 14.02 -9.78 4.59
C ALA A 128 15.50 -9.42 4.45
N SER A 129 15.80 -8.13 4.48
CA SER A 129 17.17 -7.61 4.40
C SER A 129 17.48 -6.80 5.64
N GLU A 130 18.75 -6.83 6.05
CA GLU A 130 19.25 -5.99 7.14
C GLU A 130 19.76 -4.67 6.57
N TYR A 131 19.36 -3.56 7.20
CA TYR A 131 19.78 -2.23 6.81
C TYR A 131 20.66 -1.59 7.88
N GLY A 132 21.77 -0.99 7.46
CA GLY A 132 22.58 -0.11 8.28
C GLY A 132 21.85 1.21 8.52
N MET A 133 21.16 1.31 9.67
CA MET A 133 20.39 2.50 10.03
C MET A 133 21.31 3.66 10.41
N ARG A 134 20.97 4.86 9.93
CA ARG A 134 21.56 6.13 10.35
C ARG A 134 21.18 6.41 11.80
N SER A 135 22.04 7.12 12.51
CA SER A 135 21.68 7.61 13.85
C SER A 135 20.62 8.70 13.76
N LEU A 136 19.74 8.78 14.76
CA LEU A 136 18.68 9.80 14.81
C LEU A 136 19.24 11.23 14.77
N SER A 137 20.37 11.48 15.45
CA SER A 137 21.01 12.80 15.46
C SER A 137 21.54 13.20 14.09
N GLU A 138 22.14 12.27 13.35
CA GLU A 138 22.60 12.50 11.98
C GLU A 138 21.43 12.86 11.06
N VAL A 139 20.35 12.08 11.12
CA VAL A 139 19.15 12.32 10.32
C VAL A 139 18.50 13.65 10.68
N TRP A 140 18.38 13.97 11.96
CA TRP A 140 17.79 15.24 12.41
C TRP A 140 18.60 16.45 11.95
N ASN A 141 19.94 16.37 11.99
CA ASN A 141 20.79 17.43 11.45
C ASN A 141 20.58 17.66 9.94
N GLN A 142 20.27 16.60 9.18
CA GLN A 142 19.92 16.74 7.76
C GLN A 142 18.57 17.43 7.57
N VAL A 143 17.59 17.10 8.39
CA VAL A 143 16.28 17.79 8.38
C VAL A 143 16.45 19.28 8.65
N LEU A 144 17.24 19.65 9.67
CA LEU A 144 17.56 21.06 9.97
C LEU A 144 18.31 21.76 8.84
N ALA A 145 19.09 21.03 8.05
CA ALA A 145 19.77 21.53 6.86
C ALA A 145 18.86 21.61 5.61
N GLY A 146 17.57 21.29 5.74
CA GLY A 146 16.60 21.36 4.65
C GLY A 146 16.57 20.14 3.73
N HIS A 147 17.12 19.01 4.18
CA HIS A 147 17.04 17.75 3.44
C HIS A 147 15.81 16.92 3.86
N GLY A 148 15.22 16.24 2.89
CA GLY A 148 14.03 15.41 3.08
C GLY A 148 12.85 15.91 2.26
N ALA A 149 11.78 15.11 2.23
CA ALA A 149 10.49 15.51 1.69
C ALA A 149 9.58 15.96 2.84
N ILE A 150 8.78 16.98 2.60
CA ILE A 150 7.81 17.51 3.55
C ILE A 150 6.42 17.24 3.01
N GLU A 151 5.55 16.74 3.88
CA GLU A 151 4.11 16.66 3.65
C GLU A 151 3.40 17.42 4.77
N ALA A 152 2.31 18.10 4.44
CA ALA A 152 1.49 18.81 5.40
C ALA A 152 0.03 18.77 4.94
N ASP A 153 -0.88 18.48 5.87
CA ASP A 153 -2.31 18.65 5.61
C ASP A 153 -2.69 20.11 5.84
N MET A 154 -2.67 20.88 4.76
CA MET A 154 -2.97 22.31 4.79
C MET A 154 -4.44 22.61 4.51
N SER A 155 -5.34 21.61 4.53
CA SER A 155 -6.77 21.81 4.20
C SER A 155 -7.47 22.84 5.08
N GLY A 156 -6.99 23.03 6.32
CA GLY A 156 -7.46 24.05 7.27
C GLY A 156 -6.72 25.38 7.24
N VAL A 157 -5.66 25.53 6.44
CA VAL A 157 -4.82 26.74 6.44
C VAL A 157 -5.40 27.78 5.47
N PRO A 158 -5.70 29.02 5.94
CA PRO A 158 -6.30 30.03 5.10
C PRO A 158 -5.33 30.63 4.07
N GLY A 159 -5.85 30.98 2.90
CA GLY A 159 -5.12 31.70 1.86
C GLY A 159 -4.44 30.79 0.83
N SER A 160 -3.89 31.42 -0.22
CA SER A 160 -3.12 30.76 -1.27
C SER A 160 -1.76 31.44 -1.38
N GLY A 161 -0.74 30.86 -0.77
CA GLY A 161 0.60 31.46 -0.73
C GLY A 161 1.60 30.62 0.05
N ALA A 162 2.84 31.09 0.10
CA ALA A 162 3.84 30.49 0.98
C ALA A 162 3.42 30.66 2.44
N VAL A 163 3.54 29.58 3.22
CA VAL A 163 3.24 29.57 4.64
C VAL A 163 4.54 29.40 5.42
N THR A 164 4.79 30.31 6.35
CA THR A 164 5.84 30.15 7.36
C THR A 164 5.20 29.53 8.60
N ALA A 165 5.83 28.48 9.13
CA ALA A 165 5.34 27.79 10.31
C ALA A 165 6.50 27.23 11.15
N THR A 166 6.28 27.10 12.44
CA THR A 166 7.17 26.39 13.36
C THR A 166 6.69 24.96 13.53
N PHE A 167 7.50 24.00 13.11
CA PHE A 167 7.21 22.57 13.25
C PHE A 167 7.74 22.03 14.58
N THR A 168 6.85 21.41 15.36
CA THR A 168 7.20 20.69 16.58
C THR A 168 7.08 19.19 16.34
N VAL A 169 8.21 18.47 16.44
CA VAL A 169 8.21 17.01 16.34
C VAL A 169 7.66 16.40 17.62
N GLU A 170 6.69 15.52 17.47
CA GLU A 170 6.02 14.81 18.56
C GLU A 170 6.42 13.33 18.60
N SER A 171 6.68 12.74 17.44
CA SER A 171 7.11 11.34 17.33
C SER A 171 8.03 11.13 16.13
N VAL A 172 8.81 10.04 16.22
CA VAL A 172 9.67 9.56 15.14
C VAL A 172 9.38 8.09 14.92
N GLY A 173 9.20 7.69 13.67
CA GLY A 173 8.92 6.32 13.26
C GLY A 173 9.70 5.90 12.02
N ILE A 174 9.51 4.65 11.63
CA ILE A 174 9.97 4.12 10.35
C ILE A 174 8.76 3.81 9.49
N ALA A 175 8.81 4.23 8.23
CA ALA A 175 7.92 3.78 7.17
C ALA A 175 8.79 3.16 6.06
N TYR A 176 8.17 2.59 5.04
CA TYR A 176 8.91 1.97 3.93
C TYR A 176 8.45 2.49 2.59
N SER A 177 9.40 2.79 1.71
CA SER A 177 9.16 3.19 0.34
C SER A 177 9.85 2.24 -0.63
N VAL A 178 9.47 2.25 -1.90
CA VAL A 178 10.13 1.44 -2.93
C VAL A 178 11.43 2.14 -3.35
N GLY A 179 12.53 1.44 -3.15
CA GLY A 179 13.80 1.68 -3.79
C GLY A 179 13.98 0.77 -4.99
N ALA A 180 14.91 1.13 -5.89
CA ALA A 180 15.30 0.30 -7.02
C ALA A 180 16.82 0.17 -7.05
N GLY A 181 17.29 -1.07 -7.23
CA GLY A 181 18.70 -1.40 -7.33
C GLY A 181 18.96 -2.36 -8.49
N ASN A 182 20.21 -2.81 -8.61
CA ASN A 182 20.64 -3.70 -9.71
C ASN A 182 19.92 -5.05 -9.71
N ASN A 183 19.37 -5.47 -8.57
CA ASN A 183 18.67 -6.74 -8.39
C ASN A 183 17.13 -6.59 -8.38
N GLY A 184 16.62 -5.40 -8.71
CA GLY A 184 15.19 -5.10 -8.76
C GLY A 184 14.73 -4.14 -7.66
N GLU A 185 13.41 -4.10 -7.46
CA GLU A 185 12.76 -3.28 -6.45
C GLU A 185 12.93 -3.88 -5.05
N PHE A 186 13.12 -3.01 -4.06
CA PHE A 186 13.21 -3.36 -2.64
C PHE A 186 12.50 -2.32 -1.79
N LEU A 187 12.15 -2.67 -0.56
CA LEU A 187 11.53 -1.75 0.39
C LEU A 187 12.60 -1.11 1.27
N MET A 188 12.82 0.19 1.08
CA MET A 188 13.79 0.99 1.81
C MET A 188 13.14 1.63 3.04
N PRO A 189 13.73 1.51 4.24
CA PRO A 189 13.22 2.19 5.42
C PRO A 189 13.47 3.70 5.33
N ILE A 190 12.42 4.45 5.63
CA ILE A 190 12.34 5.91 5.67
C ILE A 190 12.07 6.31 7.11
N MET A 191 12.86 7.24 7.64
CA MET A 191 12.57 7.84 8.93
C MET A 191 11.51 8.93 8.73
N VAL A 192 10.47 8.87 9.56
CA VAL A 192 9.35 9.80 9.51
C VAL A 192 9.29 10.57 10.82
N PHE A 193 9.45 11.88 10.74
CA PHE A 193 9.20 12.80 11.85
C PHE A 193 7.77 13.30 11.71
N ASN A 194 6.95 13.09 12.75
CA ASN A 194 5.56 13.50 12.77
C ASN A 194 5.33 14.51 13.89
N GLY A 195 4.50 15.51 13.62
CA GLY A 195 4.01 16.41 14.65
C GLY A 195 3.16 17.53 14.08
N THR A 196 3.14 18.64 14.80
CA THR A 196 2.28 19.78 14.49
C THR A 196 3.11 20.99 14.07
N ALA A 197 2.75 21.58 12.93
CA ALA A 197 3.24 22.88 12.51
C ALA A 197 2.26 23.97 12.90
N VAL A 198 2.76 25.09 13.41
CA VAL A 198 1.96 26.28 13.77
C VAL A 198 2.44 27.45 12.93
N SER A 199 1.55 27.97 12.09
CA SER A 199 1.83 29.15 11.24
C SER A 199 1.82 30.45 12.05
N ASP A 200 2.31 31.53 11.43
CA ASP A 200 2.43 32.85 12.07
C ASP A 200 1.09 33.43 12.56
N ASP A 201 -0.04 33.02 11.94
CA ASP A 201 -1.39 33.44 12.37
C ASP A 201 -1.97 32.57 13.51
N GLY A 202 -1.20 31.56 13.96
CA GLY A 202 -1.58 30.63 15.01
C GLY A 202 -2.32 29.38 14.52
N THR A 203 -2.57 29.23 13.22
CA THR A 203 -3.21 28.03 12.67
C THR A 203 -2.28 26.83 12.77
N ALA A 204 -2.77 25.78 13.43
CA ALA A 204 -2.07 24.51 13.60
C ALA A 204 -2.50 23.50 12.53
N PHE A 205 -1.55 22.75 11.98
CA PHE A 205 -1.79 21.70 11.00
C PHE A 205 -0.78 20.55 11.16
N PRO A 206 -1.16 19.29 10.86
CA PRO A 206 -0.24 18.18 10.96
C PRO A 206 0.79 18.22 9.83
N MET A 207 2.02 17.82 10.15
CA MET A 207 3.14 17.85 9.23
C MET A 207 4.04 16.63 9.43
N TRP A 208 4.59 16.14 8.33
CA TRP A 208 5.50 15.01 8.27
C TRP A 208 6.78 15.39 7.52
N VAL A 209 7.91 14.91 8.01
CA VAL A 209 9.19 14.99 7.30
C VAL A 209 9.73 13.58 7.05
N TYR A 210 9.99 13.27 5.80
CA TYR A 210 10.47 11.98 5.32
C TYR A 210 11.91 12.09 4.86
N ILE A 211 12.75 11.19 5.34
CA ILE A 211 14.16 11.15 4.96
C ILE A 211 14.67 9.72 5.02
N SER A 212 15.59 9.38 4.12
CA SER A 212 16.20 8.04 4.09
C SER A 212 16.81 7.70 5.45
N ALA A 213 16.44 6.53 5.98
CA ALA A 213 16.95 6.03 7.25
C ALA A 213 18.28 5.25 7.09
N VAL A 214 18.75 5.01 5.86
CA VAL A 214 19.91 4.15 5.57
C VAL A 214 21.16 4.96 5.21
N GLN A 215 22.34 4.55 5.72
CA GLN A 215 23.63 5.22 5.43
C GLN A 215 24.15 4.97 4.01
N GLY A 216 23.59 4.00 3.30
CA GLY A 216 24.05 3.52 2.00
C GLY A 216 23.68 2.04 1.85
N GLU A 217 23.48 1.58 0.61
CA GLU A 217 23.06 0.22 0.30
C GLU A 217 24.24 -0.75 0.48
N THR A 218 24.43 -1.30 1.67
CA THR A 218 25.19 -2.55 1.86
C THR A 218 24.23 -3.71 2.03
N ALA A 219 23.22 -3.82 1.17
CA ALA A 219 22.42 -5.03 1.08
C ALA A 219 23.17 -6.00 0.16
N THR A 220 23.91 -6.94 0.74
CA THR A 220 24.18 -8.17 -0.01
C THR A 220 22.83 -8.85 -0.14
N ALA A 221 22.29 -8.94 -1.35
CA ALA A 221 21.08 -9.72 -1.60
C ALA A 221 21.32 -11.13 -1.06
N GLY A 222 20.54 -11.52 -0.06
CA GLY A 222 20.43 -12.92 0.39
C GLY A 222 19.55 -13.70 -0.57
#